data_AF-A0A1G2ZRW9-F1
#
_entry.id   AF-A0A1G2ZRW9-F1
#
_cell.length_a   1.000
_cell.length_b   1.000
_cell.length_c   1.000
_cell.angle_alpha   90.00
_cell.angle_beta   90.00
_cell.angle_gamma   90.00
#
_symmetry.space_group_name_H-M   'P 1'
#
loop_
_entity.id
_entity.type
_entity.pdbx_description
1 polymer ?
#
loop_
_entity_poly.entity_id
_entity_poly.type
_entity_poly.pdbx_seq_one_letter_code
_entity_poly.pdbx_strand_id
1 'polypeptide(L)'
;MRTLLHWIDEWIDQRSGLPAAWRTFCEHPVPGGARWSRVWPTTILFAFCVQAITGFFLWTYYSPNDQSAWESVYYLQYEVVGGWLLRAVHHYSAQVLLVLIGIYVVQMILTAAYRAPREFVFWTAVLLGLIALGLVLTGDLLAWDRNSYASTHVRVSFLKLLPGIGPGLYKIAIGGPGPAFGHLTLPRFLALHAGLFSGAFLVMLVLHGIFARRADVAEADGIGADGTGTDGTGATGRKRHASWWPDQAARGALACLAFLAVVMLLALQHGVSGDDAGVTFGAPADLDPADKYAAARPEWAFVGLYEFSHAFPGQWAIVPIFIVPGLLVGVLLAMPLVGRRPAGHALNVALAAAVLIGIVALSLRSVAKDRADAEHQAAIAAERQRAERTVQLIRLNRGVPPGGAQALLKDDPKTQGPLLFKAHCAACHDYTDRNGEVGNIKAEEVSAPNLFGYARRGWFAGWLDVNRITGPNYFGKTKLRGGDMVGFVKSLYENMKGEDLDDMRQELKQVAAAVSAEAALPSQKEMDAKDAALIQAGRELMADDYGCVDCHKFRDKGSLGVGPQLTGYGSREWTIAIISDPAQKRFYGERNDRMPAYAQSPDDPSKNVLTDKQIELLTDWLRGQWAE
;
A
#
# COMPACT_ATOMS: atom_id res chain seq x y z
N MET A 1 -11.99 -34.89 50.10
CA MET A 1 -11.64 -34.20 48.83
C MET A 1 -11.41 -35.18 47.68
N ARG A 2 -10.54 -36.20 47.81
CA ARG A 2 -10.35 -37.25 46.77
C ARG A 2 -11.62 -38.05 46.43
N THR A 3 -12.45 -38.39 47.41
CA THR A 3 -13.72 -39.12 47.21
C THR A 3 -14.80 -38.29 46.51
N LEU A 4 -14.85 -36.97 46.76
CA LEU A 4 -15.77 -36.07 46.08
C LEU A 4 -15.37 -35.87 44.62
N LEU A 5 -14.07 -35.67 44.35
CA LEU A 5 -13.55 -35.54 42.99
C LEU A 5 -13.76 -36.82 42.16
N HIS A 6 -13.55 -38.00 42.77
CA HIS A 6 -13.81 -39.28 42.12
C HIS A 6 -15.30 -39.48 41.81
N TRP A 7 -16.18 -39.15 42.77
CA TRP A 7 -17.62 -39.22 42.56
C TRP A 7 -18.08 -38.25 41.46
N ILE A 8 -17.54 -37.03 41.41
CA ILE A 8 -17.82 -36.07 40.33
C ILE A 8 -17.35 -36.63 38.98
N ASP A 9 -16.13 -37.18 38.91
CA ASP A 9 -15.58 -37.76 37.68
C ASP A 9 -16.46 -38.90 37.14
N GLU A 10 -16.83 -39.85 38.00
CA GLU A 10 -17.75 -40.94 37.64
C GLU A 10 -19.15 -40.45 37.27
N TRP A 11 -19.69 -39.46 38.00
CA TRP A 11 -20.99 -38.88 37.73
C TRP A 11 -21.05 -38.19 36.36
N ILE A 12 -19.97 -37.51 35.97
CA ILE A 12 -19.81 -36.89 34.65
C ILE A 12 -19.60 -37.98 33.58
N ASP A 13 -18.79 -39.00 33.86
CA ASP A 13 -18.48 -40.08 32.91
C ASP A 13 -19.72 -40.89 32.53
N GLN A 14 -20.54 -41.25 33.52
CA GLN A 14 -21.79 -41.99 33.28
C GLN A 14 -22.80 -41.21 32.43
N ARG A 15 -22.78 -39.87 32.44
CA ARG A 15 -23.72 -39.02 31.71
C ARG A 15 -23.22 -38.55 30.36
N SER A 16 -21.93 -38.24 30.28
CA SER A 16 -21.34 -37.55 29.13
C SER A 16 -20.28 -38.38 28.41
N GLY A 17 -19.67 -39.37 29.09
CA GLY A 17 -18.50 -40.11 28.59
C GLY A 17 -17.24 -39.26 28.37
N LEU A 18 -17.24 -37.98 28.78
CA LEU A 18 -16.13 -37.05 28.54
C LEU A 18 -14.83 -37.47 29.26
N PRO A 19 -14.84 -37.87 30.55
CA PRO A 19 -13.66 -38.37 31.23
C PRO A 19 -13.05 -39.61 30.57
N ALA A 20 -13.86 -40.59 30.15
CA ALA A 20 -13.38 -41.75 29.40
C ALA A 20 -12.79 -41.36 28.03
N ALA A 21 -13.44 -40.46 27.29
CA ALA A 21 -12.92 -39.94 26.02
C ALA A 21 -11.60 -39.18 26.20
N TRP A 22 -11.47 -38.39 27.28
CA TRP A 22 -10.23 -37.68 27.63
C TRP A 22 -9.10 -38.63 28.01
N ARG A 23 -9.36 -39.66 28.83
CA ARG A 23 -8.38 -40.70 29.14
C ARG A 23 -7.88 -41.40 27.88
N THR A 24 -8.81 -41.80 27.00
CA THR A 24 -8.49 -42.41 25.69
C THR A 24 -7.62 -41.48 24.82
N PHE A 25 -7.90 -40.17 24.83
CA PHE A 25 -7.09 -39.17 24.14
C PHE A 25 -5.67 -39.07 24.72
N CYS A 26 -5.53 -39.02 26.04
CA CYS A 26 -4.23 -38.93 26.72
C CYS A 26 -3.37 -40.18 26.54
N GLU A 27 -4.02 -41.35 26.51
CA GLU A 27 -3.39 -42.66 26.35
C GLU A 27 -3.14 -43.05 24.88
N HIS A 28 -3.51 -42.19 23.93
CA HIS A 28 -3.30 -42.42 22.49
C HIS A 28 -1.85 -42.83 22.23
N PRO A 29 -1.61 -43.97 21.55
CA PRO A 29 -0.26 -44.46 21.32
C PRO A 29 0.49 -43.56 20.35
N VAL A 30 1.74 -43.24 20.69
CA VAL A 30 2.68 -42.54 19.81
C VAL A 30 3.73 -43.54 19.33
N PRO A 31 3.63 -44.04 18.07
CA PRO A 31 4.61 -44.94 17.49
C PRO A 31 6.05 -44.42 17.56
N GLY A 32 6.92 -45.23 18.17
CA GLY A 32 8.33 -44.90 18.35
C GLY A 32 8.63 -43.83 19.39
N GLY A 33 7.66 -43.51 20.26
CA GLY A 33 7.78 -42.60 21.39
C GLY A 33 7.67 -41.12 21.03
N ALA A 34 7.73 -40.26 22.05
CA ALA A 34 7.62 -38.81 21.88
C ALA A 34 8.84 -38.22 21.14
N ARG A 35 8.60 -37.40 20.12
CA ARG A 35 9.62 -36.84 19.22
C ARG A 35 9.29 -35.41 18.79
N TRP A 36 10.33 -34.59 18.60
CA TRP A 36 10.20 -33.24 18.06
C TRP A 36 9.63 -33.21 16.64
N SER A 37 9.91 -34.23 15.82
CA SER A 37 9.38 -34.34 14.45
C SER A 37 7.86 -34.54 14.37
N ARG A 38 7.18 -34.78 15.49
CA ARG A 38 5.73 -35.00 15.58
C ARG A 38 4.95 -33.81 16.16
N VAL A 39 5.59 -32.67 16.40
CA VAL A 39 4.92 -31.49 17.00
C VAL A 39 4.10 -30.68 16.00
N TRP A 40 4.43 -30.75 14.70
CA TRP A 40 3.86 -29.87 13.67
C TRP A 40 2.33 -29.87 13.60
N PRO A 41 1.62 -31.01 13.63
CA PRO A 41 0.15 -30.99 13.57
C PRO A 41 -0.48 -30.24 14.75
N THR A 42 0.07 -30.40 15.94
CA THR A 42 -0.37 -29.67 17.15
C THR A 42 -0.10 -28.18 17.02
N THR A 43 1.06 -27.78 16.51
CA THR A 43 1.40 -26.37 16.29
C THR A 43 0.55 -25.74 15.19
N ILE A 44 0.24 -26.45 14.10
CA ILE A 44 -0.65 -26.00 13.02
C ILE A 44 -2.07 -25.79 13.55
N LEU A 45 -2.59 -26.70 14.38
CA LEU A 45 -3.87 -26.54 15.05
C LEU A 45 -3.88 -25.29 15.94
N PHE A 46 -2.84 -25.11 16.76
CA PHE A 46 -2.72 -23.92 17.61
C PHE A 46 -2.68 -22.63 16.80
N ALA A 47 -1.86 -22.59 15.75
CA ALA A 47 -1.77 -21.44 14.85
C ALA A 47 -3.11 -21.12 14.17
N PHE A 48 -3.88 -22.14 13.76
CA PHE A 48 -5.24 -21.94 13.25
C PHE A 48 -6.20 -21.41 14.33
N CYS A 49 -6.11 -21.86 15.58
CA CYS A 49 -6.89 -21.28 16.67
C CYS A 49 -6.55 -19.80 16.88
N VAL A 50 -5.27 -19.44 16.83
CA VAL A 50 -4.84 -18.02 16.88
C VAL A 50 -5.45 -17.24 15.72
N GLN A 51 -5.39 -17.76 14.48
CA GLN A 51 -6.02 -17.16 13.30
C GLN A 51 -7.52 -16.95 13.47
N ALA A 52 -8.24 -17.97 13.91
CA ALA A 52 -9.70 -17.93 14.06
C ALA A 52 -10.13 -16.93 15.14
N ILE A 53 -9.45 -16.92 16.28
CA ILE A 53 -9.75 -16.00 17.39
C ILE A 53 -9.44 -14.56 16.98
N THR A 54 -8.23 -14.30 16.45
CA THR A 54 -7.84 -12.94 16.04
C THR A 54 -8.68 -12.45 14.87
N GLY A 55 -8.97 -13.31 13.89
CA GLY A 55 -9.82 -13.00 12.74
C GLY A 55 -11.25 -12.68 13.14
N PHE A 56 -11.82 -13.38 14.13
CA PHE A 56 -13.14 -13.05 14.67
C PHE A 56 -13.18 -11.63 15.24
N PHE A 57 -12.20 -11.24 16.06
CA PHE A 57 -12.14 -9.89 16.62
C PHE A 57 -11.84 -8.83 15.56
N LEU A 58 -11.04 -9.12 14.54
CA LEU A 58 -10.84 -8.19 13.42
C LEU A 58 -12.15 -7.99 12.63
N TRP A 59 -12.90 -9.07 12.41
CA TRP A 59 -14.17 -9.03 11.70
C TRP A 59 -15.21 -8.15 12.39
N THR A 60 -15.22 -8.05 13.73
CA THR A 60 -16.18 -7.18 14.43
C THR A 60 -15.98 -5.69 14.17
N TYR A 61 -14.80 -5.27 13.71
CA TYR A 61 -14.52 -3.88 13.34
C TYR A 61 -14.50 -3.63 11.83
N TYR A 62 -14.28 -4.68 11.04
CA TYR A 62 -14.07 -4.55 9.60
C TYR A 62 -15.35 -4.22 8.81
N SER A 63 -15.27 -3.23 7.92
CA SER A 63 -16.36 -2.83 7.04
C SER A 63 -16.03 -3.16 5.57
N PRO A 64 -16.62 -4.22 4.98
CA PRO A 64 -16.22 -4.71 3.64
C PRO A 64 -16.82 -3.87 2.51
N ASN A 65 -16.38 -2.63 2.36
CA ASN A 65 -16.86 -1.70 1.33
C ASN A 65 -15.71 -0.82 0.81
N ASP A 66 -15.78 -0.40 -0.45
CA ASP A 66 -14.69 0.33 -1.13
C ASP A 66 -14.42 1.73 -0.57
N GLN A 67 -15.36 2.30 0.21
CA GLN A 67 -15.22 3.59 0.91
C GLN A 67 -14.97 3.46 2.43
N SER A 68 -15.01 2.26 3.00
CA SER A 68 -14.91 2.07 4.45
C SER A 68 -13.98 0.94 4.90
N ALA A 69 -13.46 0.12 3.98
CA ALA A 69 -12.57 -0.99 4.32
C ALA A 69 -11.23 -0.48 4.86
N TRP A 70 -10.57 0.42 4.12
CA TRP A 70 -9.30 1.00 4.56
C TRP A 70 -9.47 1.76 5.88
N GLU A 71 -10.59 2.47 6.04
CA GLU A 71 -10.96 3.27 7.20
C GLU A 71 -11.20 2.40 8.43
N SER A 72 -11.85 1.26 8.27
CA SER A 72 -12.04 0.30 9.36
C SER A 72 -10.71 -0.32 9.81
N VAL A 73 -9.77 -0.53 8.89
CA VAL A 73 -8.42 -1.02 9.19
C VAL A 73 -7.57 0.08 9.83
N TYR A 74 -7.69 1.33 9.37
CA TYR A 74 -7.13 2.52 10.04
C TYR A 74 -7.61 2.59 11.49
N TYR A 75 -8.92 2.48 11.72
CA TYR A 75 -9.50 2.52 13.06
C TYR A 75 -8.96 1.40 13.95
N LEU A 76 -8.89 0.16 13.43
CA LEU A 76 -8.26 -0.97 14.11
C LEU A 76 -6.79 -0.71 14.44
N GLN A 77 -6.02 -0.14 13.52
CA GLN A 77 -4.59 0.07 13.67
C GLN A 77 -4.28 1.20 14.67
N TYR A 78 -4.97 2.34 14.59
CA TYR A 78 -4.57 3.57 15.28
C TYR A 78 -5.48 3.97 16.44
N GLU A 79 -6.76 3.59 16.43
CA GLU A 79 -7.76 4.09 17.40
C GLU A 79 -8.15 3.02 18.44
N VAL A 80 -8.16 1.73 18.07
CA VAL A 80 -8.50 0.63 18.99
C VAL A 80 -7.32 0.30 19.89
N VAL A 81 -7.54 0.28 21.21
CA VAL A 81 -6.53 -0.11 22.21
C VAL A 81 -6.05 -1.54 21.94
N GLY A 82 -4.77 -1.68 21.58
CA GLY A 82 -4.16 -2.97 21.23
C GLY A 82 -4.59 -3.53 19.86
N GLY A 83 -5.34 -2.76 19.06
CA GLY A 83 -5.80 -3.20 17.74
C GLY A 83 -4.66 -3.39 16.74
N TRP A 84 -3.62 -2.54 16.78
CA TRP A 84 -2.38 -2.75 16.01
C TRP A 84 -1.74 -4.11 16.29
N LEU A 85 -1.73 -4.55 17.56
CA LEU A 85 -1.14 -5.82 17.98
C LEU A 85 -2.03 -6.99 17.54
N LEU A 86 -3.35 -6.86 17.69
CA LEU A 86 -4.31 -7.85 17.19
C LEU A 86 -4.13 -8.08 15.68
N ARG A 87 -4.05 -7.00 14.90
CA ARG A 87 -3.80 -7.04 13.46
C ARG A 87 -2.45 -7.67 13.13
N ALA A 88 -1.40 -7.30 13.88
CA ALA A 88 -0.07 -7.85 13.69
C ALA A 88 0.01 -9.35 14.00
N VAL A 89 -0.57 -9.80 15.11
CA VAL A 89 -0.63 -11.22 15.46
C VAL A 89 -1.38 -12.00 14.39
N HIS A 90 -2.50 -11.48 13.88
CA HIS A 90 -3.23 -12.14 12.79
C HIS A 90 -2.37 -12.26 11.51
N HIS A 91 -1.77 -11.14 11.07
CA HIS A 91 -0.93 -11.14 9.86
C HIS A 91 0.28 -12.07 10.00
N TYR A 92 1.13 -11.88 11.01
CA TYR A 92 2.36 -12.66 11.15
C TYR A 92 2.09 -14.13 11.52
N SER A 93 1.02 -14.44 12.26
CA SER A 93 0.63 -15.83 12.49
C SER A 93 0.26 -16.55 11.19
N ALA A 94 -0.33 -15.85 10.21
CA ALA A 94 -0.68 -16.45 8.92
C ALA A 94 0.59 -16.79 8.12
N GLN A 95 1.57 -15.88 8.14
CA GLN A 95 2.87 -16.09 7.49
C GLN A 95 3.63 -17.26 8.11
N VAL A 96 3.70 -17.32 9.45
CA VAL A 96 4.39 -18.41 10.16
C VAL A 96 3.63 -19.73 9.98
N LEU A 97 2.29 -19.75 9.98
CA LEU A 97 1.49 -20.94 9.70
C LEU A 97 1.83 -21.53 8.32
N LEU A 98 1.96 -20.69 7.29
CA LEU A 98 2.32 -21.15 5.95
C LEU A 98 3.71 -21.81 5.92
N VAL A 99 4.69 -21.20 6.60
CA VAL A 99 6.04 -21.77 6.76
C VAL A 99 5.99 -23.09 7.51
N LEU A 100 5.21 -23.19 8.60
CA LEU A 100 5.07 -24.41 9.39
C LEU A 100 4.48 -25.57 8.58
N ILE A 101 3.44 -25.32 7.77
CA ILE A 101 2.88 -26.36 6.89
C ILE A 101 3.92 -26.79 5.85
N GLY A 102 4.68 -25.84 5.28
CA GLY A 102 5.78 -26.15 4.37
C GLY A 102 6.84 -27.05 5.00
N ILE A 103 7.33 -26.70 6.20
CA ILE A 103 8.28 -27.52 6.97
C ILE A 103 7.70 -28.90 7.25
N TYR A 104 6.41 -28.98 7.63
CA TYR A 104 5.74 -30.24 7.92
C TYR A 104 5.70 -31.16 6.68
N VAL A 105 5.28 -30.64 5.52
CA VAL A 105 5.24 -31.41 4.26
C VAL A 105 6.65 -31.84 3.84
N VAL A 106 7.64 -30.95 3.91
CA VAL A 106 9.03 -31.27 3.57
C VAL A 106 9.58 -32.35 4.50
N GLN A 107 9.32 -32.25 5.81
CA GLN A 107 9.72 -33.29 6.74
C GLN A 107 9.10 -34.64 6.38
N MET A 108 7.80 -34.68 6.03
CA MET A 108 7.15 -35.92 5.61
C MET A 108 7.82 -36.52 4.37
N ILE A 109 8.25 -35.68 3.43
CA ILE A 109 8.99 -36.11 2.23
C ILE A 109 10.34 -36.69 2.62
N LEU A 110 11.13 -36.00 3.45
CA LEU A 110 12.46 -36.42 3.86
C LEU A 110 12.47 -37.71 4.69
N THR A 111 11.47 -37.90 5.55
CA THR A 111 11.37 -39.08 6.42
C THR A 111 10.58 -40.23 5.80
N ALA A 112 10.12 -40.09 4.55
CA ALA A 112 9.22 -41.01 3.87
C ALA A 112 7.90 -41.28 4.63
N ALA A 113 7.47 -40.35 5.50
CA ALA A 113 6.24 -40.45 6.29
C ALA A 113 4.95 -40.22 5.48
N TYR A 114 5.05 -40.26 4.15
CA TYR A 114 3.94 -40.25 3.21
C TYR A 114 3.60 -41.66 2.67
N ARG A 115 4.41 -42.68 2.99
CA ARG A 115 4.16 -44.09 2.63
C ARG A 115 3.06 -44.69 3.52
N ALA A 116 2.60 -45.88 3.18
CA ALA A 116 1.66 -46.66 4.00
C ALA A 116 2.10 -46.72 5.47
N PRO A 117 1.18 -46.52 6.45
CA PRO A 117 -0.26 -46.26 6.34
C PRO A 117 -0.64 -44.75 6.35
N ARG A 118 0.26 -43.85 5.95
CA ARG A 118 0.12 -42.38 6.08
C ARG A 118 -0.23 -41.63 4.79
N GLU A 119 -0.65 -42.31 3.72
CA GLU A 119 -0.94 -41.66 2.44
C GLU A 119 -1.99 -40.55 2.58
N PHE A 120 -3.08 -40.83 3.28
CA PHE A 120 -4.14 -39.84 3.56
C PHE A 120 -3.66 -38.70 4.47
N VAL A 121 -2.75 -38.97 5.40
CA VAL A 121 -2.13 -37.93 6.25
C VAL A 121 -1.33 -36.97 5.39
N PHE A 122 -0.60 -37.49 4.40
CA PHE A 122 0.19 -36.67 3.49
C PHE A 122 -0.68 -35.84 2.54
N TRP A 123 -1.69 -36.44 1.90
CA TRP A 123 -2.58 -35.71 1.00
C TRP A 123 -3.33 -34.59 1.73
N THR A 124 -3.85 -34.87 2.92
CA THR A 124 -4.52 -33.83 3.73
C THR A 124 -3.55 -32.73 4.19
N ALA A 125 -2.28 -33.03 4.48
CA ALA A 125 -1.27 -32.01 4.77
C ALA A 125 -0.98 -31.11 3.56
N VAL A 126 -0.86 -31.68 2.34
CA VAL A 126 -0.71 -30.91 1.10
C VAL A 126 -1.93 -30.03 0.86
N LEU A 127 -3.14 -30.57 1.02
CA LEU A 127 -4.38 -29.80 0.87
C LEU A 127 -4.52 -28.68 1.90
N LEU A 128 -4.11 -28.90 3.16
CA LEU A 128 -4.03 -27.83 4.16
C LEU A 128 -3.13 -26.68 3.69
N GLY A 129 -1.98 -26.99 3.09
CA GLY A 129 -1.08 -25.98 2.51
C GLY A 129 -1.74 -25.20 1.37
N LEU A 130 -2.45 -25.88 0.47
CA LEU A 130 -3.16 -25.22 -0.63
C LEU A 130 -4.31 -24.32 -0.15
N ILE A 131 -5.07 -24.76 0.85
CA ILE A 131 -6.13 -23.96 1.47
C ILE A 131 -5.52 -22.76 2.21
N ALA A 132 -4.39 -22.93 2.91
CA ALA A 132 -3.68 -21.84 3.57
C ALA A 132 -3.19 -20.77 2.57
N LEU A 133 -2.68 -21.18 1.39
CA LEU A 133 -2.35 -20.24 0.32
C LEU A 133 -3.59 -19.46 -0.16
N GLY A 134 -4.74 -20.13 -0.27
CA GLY A 134 -6.01 -19.46 -0.58
C GLY A 134 -6.43 -18.43 0.49
N LEU A 135 -6.26 -18.77 1.77
CA LEU A 135 -6.52 -17.85 2.89
C LEU A 135 -5.64 -16.60 2.82
N VAL A 136 -4.34 -16.76 2.58
CA VAL A 136 -3.41 -15.62 2.42
C VAL A 136 -3.81 -14.74 1.24
N LEU A 137 -4.13 -15.34 0.08
CA LEU A 137 -4.53 -14.59 -1.12
C LEU A 137 -5.81 -13.78 -0.94
N THR A 138 -6.78 -14.34 -0.21
CA THR A 138 -8.08 -13.69 0.02
C THR A 138 -8.05 -12.70 1.16
N GLY A 139 -7.18 -12.90 2.15
CA GLY A 139 -6.99 -12.00 3.28
C GLY A 139 -6.21 -10.73 2.94
N ASP A 140 -5.20 -10.82 2.05
CA ASP A 140 -4.36 -9.69 1.65
C ASP A 140 -5.21 -8.50 1.13
N LEU A 141 -6.22 -8.76 0.30
CA LEU A 141 -7.08 -7.71 -0.24
C LEU A 141 -7.85 -6.92 0.82
N LEU A 142 -8.14 -7.52 1.99
CA LEU A 142 -9.02 -6.92 3.00
C LEU A 142 -8.43 -5.66 3.66
N ALA A 143 -7.12 -5.44 3.58
CA ALA A 143 -6.52 -4.17 4.05
C ALA A 143 -6.96 -2.97 3.19
N TRP A 144 -7.32 -3.22 1.92
CA TRP A 144 -7.71 -2.23 0.92
C TRP A 144 -6.72 -1.06 0.78
N ASP A 145 -5.44 -1.32 1.05
CA ASP A 145 -4.35 -0.41 0.70
C ASP A 145 -3.96 -0.55 -0.77
N ARG A 146 -3.20 0.41 -1.27
CA ARG A 146 -2.82 0.49 -2.68
C ARG A 146 -2.03 -0.73 -3.17
N ASN A 147 -1.18 -1.32 -2.33
CA ASN A 147 -0.42 -2.52 -2.71
C ASN A 147 -1.31 -3.77 -2.77
N SER A 148 -2.12 -4.00 -1.74
CA SER A 148 -3.04 -5.13 -1.67
C SER A 148 -4.07 -5.06 -2.79
N TYR A 149 -4.59 -3.87 -3.12
CA TYR A 149 -5.46 -3.65 -4.27
C TYR A 149 -4.76 -4.00 -5.59
N ALA A 150 -3.63 -3.34 -5.89
CA ALA A 150 -2.96 -3.47 -7.18
C ALA A 150 -2.43 -4.89 -7.41
N SER A 151 -1.80 -5.49 -6.39
CA SER A 151 -1.26 -6.84 -6.49
C SER A 151 -2.36 -7.89 -6.62
N THR A 152 -3.48 -7.75 -5.91
CA THR A 152 -4.62 -8.67 -6.05
C THR A 152 -5.32 -8.51 -7.39
N HIS A 153 -5.48 -7.29 -7.90
CA HIS A 153 -6.08 -7.04 -9.22
C HIS A 153 -5.34 -7.78 -10.34
N VAL A 154 -4.01 -7.75 -10.32
CA VAL A 154 -3.17 -8.54 -11.22
C VAL A 154 -3.41 -10.04 -11.05
N ARG A 155 -3.39 -10.54 -9.81
CA ARG A 155 -3.57 -11.98 -9.52
C ARG A 155 -4.93 -12.51 -9.99
N VAL A 156 -6.00 -11.78 -9.71
CA VAL A 156 -7.37 -12.17 -10.10
C VAL A 156 -7.54 -12.07 -11.61
N SER A 157 -6.88 -11.10 -12.27
CA SER A 157 -6.91 -10.97 -13.72
C SER A 157 -6.33 -12.19 -14.45
N PHE A 158 -5.47 -12.99 -13.82
CA PHE A 158 -4.98 -14.24 -14.40
C PHE A 158 -6.08 -15.29 -14.60
N LEU A 159 -7.21 -15.22 -13.89
CA LEU A 159 -8.36 -16.10 -14.16
C LEU A 159 -8.82 -15.99 -15.62
N LYS A 160 -8.66 -14.83 -16.25
CA LYS A 160 -9.01 -14.61 -17.67
C LYS A 160 -8.19 -15.46 -18.64
N LEU A 161 -7.04 -15.99 -18.21
CA LEU A 161 -6.18 -16.86 -19.01
C LEU A 161 -6.76 -18.29 -19.16
N LEU A 162 -7.68 -18.70 -18.28
CA LEU A 162 -8.27 -20.03 -18.35
C LEU A 162 -9.19 -20.18 -19.58
N PRO A 163 -8.94 -21.16 -20.45
CA PRO A 163 -9.73 -21.33 -21.66
C PRO A 163 -11.18 -21.73 -21.32
N GLY A 164 -12.14 -21.15 -22.04
CA GLY A 164 -13.58 -21.43 -21.89
C GLY A 164 -14.24 -20.75 -20.70
N ILE A 165 -13.74 -20.99 -19.48
CA ILE A 165 -14.40 -20.55 -18.23
C ILE A 165 -13.80 -19.28 -17.60
N GLY A 166 -12.62 -18.84 -18.05
CA GLY A 166 -11.84 -17.79 -17.39
C GLY A 166 -12.57 -16.44 -17.21
N PRO A 167 -13.14 -15.85 -18.28
CA PRO A 167 -13.90 -14.60 -18.16
C PRO A 167 -15.11 -14.71 -17.23
N GLY A 168 -15.76 -15.88 -17.18
CA GLY A 168 -16.88 -16.14 -16.26
C GLY A 168 -16.42 -16.19 -14.81
N LEU A 169 -15.35 -16.94 -14.53
CA LEU A 169 -14.75 -17.02 -13.19
C LEU A 169 -14.28 -15.65 -12.69
N TYR A 170 -13.64 -14.86 -13.55
CA TYR A 170 -13.25 -13.49 -13.22
C TYR A 170 -14.45 -12.65 -12.80
N LYS A 171 -15.52 -12.62 -13.60
CA LYS A 171 -16.75 -11.86 -13.29
C LYS A 171 -17.39 -12.31 -11.98
N ILE A 172 -17.40 -13.61 -11.68
CA ILE A 172 -17.92 -14.15 -10.42
C ILE A 172 -17.06 -13.69 -9.24
N ALA A 173 -15.73 -13.76 -9.37
CA ALA A 173 -14.79 -13.41 -8.32
C ALA A 173 -14.84 -11.91 -7.98
N ILE A 174 -14.80 -11.03 -8.98
CA ILE A 174 -14.81 -9.58 -8.76
C ILE A 174 -16.21 -9.03 -8.54
N GLY A 175 -17.22 -9.73 -9.06
CA GLY A 175 -18.60 -9.42 -8.75
C GLY A 175 -19.31 -8.42 -9.62
N GLY A 176 -18.75 -8.08 -10.77
CA GLY A 176 -19.31 -7.11 -11.69
C GLY A 176 -18.73 -7.24 -13.10
N PRO A 177 -19.31 -6.55 -14.08
CA PRO A 177 -18.84 -6.55 -15.47
C PRO A 177 -17.61 -5.66 -15.69
N GLY A 178 -17.22 -4.82 -14.72
CA GLY A 178 -16.17 -3.82 -14.86
C GLY A 178 -14.73 -4.37 -14.90
N PRO A 179 -13.77 -3.59 -15.42
CA PRO A 179 -12.36 -3.97 -15.47
C PRO A 179 -11.66 -3.87 -14.11
N ALA A 180 -12.24 -3.14 -13.15
CA ALA A 180 -11.69 -2.86 -11.83
C ALA A 180 -12.49 -3.58 -10.71
N PHE A 181 -11.87 -3.70 -9.54
CA PHE A 181 -12.62 -4.07 -8.34
C PHE A 181 -13.58 -2.95 -7.97
N GLY A 182 -14.75 -3.31 -7.46
CA GLY A 182 -15.74 -2.34 -7.01
C GLY A 182 -16.42 -2.78 -5.72
N HIS A 183 -17.47 -2.07 -5.35
CA HIS A 183 -18.26 -2.28 -4.13
C HIS A 183 -18.54 -3.75 -3.75
N LEU A 184 -18.85 -4.61 -4.73
CA LEU A 184 -19.21 -6.00 -4.46
C LEU A 184 -18.01 -6.97 -4.39
N THR A 185 -16.77 -6.50 -4.63
CA THR A 185 -15.57 -7.34 -4.57
C THR A 185 -15.21 -7.68 -3.13
N LEU A 186 -15.15 -6.67 -2.26
CA LEU A 186 -14.74 -6.84 -0.85
C LEU A 186 -15.64 -7.79 -0.04
N PRO A 187 -16.99 -7.69 -0.09
CA PRO A 187 -17.86 -8.66 0.59
C PRO A 187 -17.64 -10.10 0.14
N ARG A 188 -17.36 -10.31 -1.15
CA ARG A 188 -17.06 -11.65 -1.69
C ARG A 188 -15.73 -12.18 -1.18
N PHE A 189 -14.69 -11.35 -1.18
CA PHE A 189 -13.38 -11.74 -0.65
C PHE A 189 -13.43 -12.04 0.84
N LEU A 190 -14.20 -11.25 1.61
CA LEU A 190 -14.45 -11.55 3.02
C LEU A 190 -15.18 -12.89 3.20
N ALA A 191 -16.22 -13.17 2.40
CA ALA A 191 -16.94 -14.44 2.44
C ALA A 191 -16.06 -15.64 2.04
N LEU A 192 -15.15 -15.45 1.08
CA LEU A 192 -14.15 -16.45 0.71
C LEU A 192 -13.16 -16.69 1.86
N HIS A 193 -12.62 -15.63 2.45
CA HIS A 193 -11.61 -15.69 3.50
C HIS A 193 -12.16 -16.26 4.81
N ALA A 194 -13.12 -15.56 5.43
CA ALA A 194 -13.66 -15.89 6.75
C ALA A 194 -14.69 -17.03 6.70
N GLY A 195 -15.36 -17.22 5.57
CA GLY A 195 -16.36 -18.28 5.38
C GLY A 195 -15.77 -19.54 4.75
N LEU A 196 -15.63 -19.52 3.41
CA LEU A 196 -15.34 -20.73 2.63
C LEU A 196 -13.98 -21.34 2.95
N PHE A 197 -12.89 -20.59 2.83
CA PHE A 197 -11.54 -21.12 3.02
C PHE A 197 -11.24 -21.41 4.50
N SER A 198 -11.72 -20.58 5.43
CA SER A 198 -11.56 -20.85 6.87
C SER A 198 -12.34 -22.09 7.31
N GLY A 199 -13.58 -22.25 6.85
CA GLY A 199 -14.38 -23.46 7.09
C GLY A 199 -13.77 -24.70 6.44
N ALA A 200 -13.29 -24.60 5.20
CA ALA A 200 -12.61 -25.69 4.52
C ALA A 200 -11.31 -26.10 5.23
N PHE A 201 -10.55 -25.13 5.75
CA PHE A 201 -9.34 -25.41 6.53
C PHE A 201 -9.68 -26.16 7.82
N LEU A 202 -10.70 -25.73 8.56
CA LEU A 202 -11.16 -26.43 9.76
C LEU A 202 -11.60 -27.86 9.47
N VAL A 203 -12.42 -28.08 8.45
CA VAL A 203 -12.86 -29.43 8.04
C VAL A 203 -11.66 -30.28 7.67
N MET A 204 -10.73 -29.75 6.86
CA MET A 204 -9.53 -30.47 6.47
C MET A 204 -8.61 -30.78 7.66
N LEU A 205 -8.53 -29.90 8.65
CA LEU A 205 -7.75 -30.09 9.86
C LEU A 205 -8.32 -31.22 10.73
N VAL A 206 -9.64 -31.29 10.85
CA VAL A 206 -10.34 -32.41 11.51
C VAL A 206 -10.07 -33.73 10.78
N LEU A 207 -10.22 -33.75 9.46
CA LEU A 207 -9.93 -34.93 8.64
C LEU A 207 -8.47 -35.38 8.78
N HIS A 208 -7.53 -34.43 8.73
CA HIS A 208 -6.11 -34.69 8.95
C HIS A 208 -5.86 -35.34 10.32
N GLY A 209 -6.47 -34.82 11.38
CA GLY A 209 -6.37 -35.38 12.73
C GLY A 209 -6.94 -36.80 12.83
N ILE A 210 -8.07 -37.08 12.18
CA ILE A 210 -8.67 -38.43 12.13
C ILE A 210 -7.74 -39.41 11.42
N PHE A 211 -7.21 -39.05 10.24
CA PHE A 211 -6.29 -39.92 9.50
C PHE A 211 -4.97 -40.11 10.23
N ALA A 212 -4.44 -39.06 10.87
CA ALA A 212 -3.21 -39.15 11.66
C ALA A 212 -3.36 -40.14 12.82
N ARG A 213 -4.48 -40.10 13.53
CA ARG A 213 -4.79 -41.07 14.59
C ARG A 213 -4.91 -42.49 14.08
N ARG A 214 -5.64 -42.70 12.98
CA ARG A 214 -5.77 -44.03 12.37
C ARG A 214 -4.43 -44.59 11.93
N ALA A 215 -3.57 -43.76 11.36
CA ALA A 215 -2.22 -44.15 10.98
C ALA A 215 -1.33 -44.46 12.19
N ASP A 216 -1.45 -43.70 13.29
CA ASP A 216 -0.72 -43.99 14.53
C ASP A 216 -1.14 -45.34 15.14
N VAL A 217 -2.44 -45.64 15.17
CA VAL A 217 -2.95 -46.93 15.64
C VAL A 217 -2.46 -48.07 14.74
N ALA A 218 -2.57 -47.92 13.42
CA ALA A 218 -2.07 -48.92 12.47
C ALA A 218 -0.57 -49.20 12.63
N GLU A 219 0.25 -48.15 12.81
CA GLU A 219 1.68 -48.31 13.10
C GLU A 219 1.94 -48.96 14.46
N ALA A 220 1.07 -48.74 15.45
CA ALA A 220 1.15 -49.38 16.76
C ALA A 220 0.77 -50.86 16.73
N ASP A 221 -0.17 -51.21 15.85
CA ASP A 221 -0.59 -52.59 15.59
C ASP A 221 0.40 -53.34 14.67
N GLY A 222 1.49 -52.69 14.24
CA GLY A 222 2.56 -53.32 13.47
C GLY A 222 2.36 -53.33 11.96
N ILE A 223 1.40 -52.56 11.43
CA ILE A 223 1.22 -52.38 9.99
C ILE A 223 2.40 -51.55 9.46
N GLY A 224 3.28 -52.20 8.70
CA GLY A 224 4.50 -51.62 8.14
C GLY A 224 4.29 -50.88 6.81
N ALA A 225 5.39 -50.32 6.30
CA ALA A 225 5.41 -49.57 5.02
C ALA A 225 5.15 -50.44 3.77
N ASP A 226 5.17 -51.77 3.93
CA ASP A 226 4.78 -52.77 2.92
C ASP A 226 3.29 -53.13 2.97
N GLY A 227 2.54 -52.63 3.96
CA GLY A 227 1.11 -52.91 4.13
C GLY A 227 0.81 -54.32 4.63
N THR A 228 1.83 -55.15 4.90
CA THR A 228 1.68 -56.46 5.52
C THR A 228 1.80 -56.31 7.03
N GLY A 229 0.84 -56.85 7.77
CA GLY A 229 0.99 -57.03 9.21
C GLY A 229 2.14 -58.01 9.45
N THR A 230 2.98 -57.75 10.46
CA THR A 230 3.87 -58.79 10.94
C THR A 230 3.01 -59.87 11.61
N ASP A 231 2.74 -60.96 10.89
CA ASP A 231 2.04 -62.13 11.40
C ASP A 231 2.81 -62.69 12.61
N GLY A 232 2.35 -62.36 13.81
CA GLY A 232 2.23 -63.24 14.97
C GLY A 232 3.38 -64.14 15.40
N THR A 233 4.62 -63.99 14.93
CA THR A 233 5.71 -64.91 15.23
C THR A 233 7.02 -64.16 15.47
N GLY A 234 7.32 -63.92 16.75
CA GLY A 234 8.63 -63.42 17.16
C GLY A 234 8.55 -62.52 18.39
N ALA A 235 8.84 -63.10 19.55
CA ALA A 235 9.04 -62.40 20.82
C ALA A 235 10.33 -61.54 20.84
N THR A 236 10.59 -60.76 19.78
CA THR A 236 11.72 -59.84 19.69
C THR A 236 11.26 -58.50 19.14
N GLY A 237 10.78 -57.65 20.04
CA GLY A 237 10.72 -56.19 19.84
C GLY A 237 9.37 -55.62 19.43
N ARG A 238 8.33 -55.69 20.29
CA ARG A 238 7.29 -54.65 20.26
C ARG A 238 8.00 -53.31 20.33
N LYS A 239 7.94 -52.51 19.26
CA LYS A 239 8.47 -51.14 19.27
C LYS A 239 7.82 -50.44 20.47
N ARG A 240 8.63 -49.82 21.34
CA ARG A 240 8.13 -49.09 22.51
C ARG A 240 7.18 -47.98 22.03
N HIS A 241 5.88 -48.15 22.26
CA HIS A 241 4.89 -47.09 22.13
C HIS A 241 4.84 -46.35 23.47
N ALA A 242 4.85 -45.03 23.43
CA ALA A 242 4.60 -44.19 24.59
C ALA A 242 3.22 -43.55 24.45
N SER A 243 2.56 -43.28 25.56
CA SER A 243 1.34 -42.48 25.57
C SER A 243 1.63 -41.05 25.12
N TRP A 244 0.66 -40.40 24.49
CA TRP A 244 0.78 -39.00 24.08
C TRP A 244 1.02 -38.06 25.28
N TRP A 245 0.33 -38.33 26.39
CA TRP A 245 0.54 -37.63 27.66
C TRP A 245 1.61 -38.34 28.52
N PRO A 246 2.51 -37.61 29.21
CA PRO A 246 2.69 -36.15 29.18
C PRO A 246 3.71 -35.67 28.15
N ASP A 247 4.58 -36.57 27.66
CA ASP A 247 5.83 -36.23 26.99
C ASP A 247 5.66 -35.60 25.61
N GLN A 248 4.72 -36.12 24.79
CA GLN A 248 4.46 -35.55 23.46
C GLN A 248 3.67 -34.25 23.59
N ALA A 249 2.72 -34.20 24.54
CA ALA A 249 1.97 -33.00 24.86
C ALA A 249 2.87 -31.83 25.27
N ALA A 250 3.85 -32.07 26.16
CA ALA A 250 4.80 -31.05 26.61
C ALA A 250 5.67 -30.51 25.45
N ARG A 251 6.17 -31.37 24.56
CA ARG A 251 6.91 -30.95 23.35
C ARG A 251 6.04 -30.12 22.41
N GLY A 252 4.78 -30.52 22.22
CA GLY A 252 3.79 -29.76 21.46
C GLY A 252 3.55 -28.37 22.05
N ALA A 253 3.37 -28.27 23.37
CA ALA A 253 3.20 -27.00 24.06
C ALA A 253 4.42 -26.08 23.91
N LEU A 254 5.64 -26.62 24.04
CA LEU A 254 6.87 -25.85 23.79
C LEU A 254 6.96 -25.35 22.34
N ALA A 255 6.57 -26.16 21.36
CA ALA A 255 6.52 -25.74 19.96
C ALA A 255 5.47 -24.62 19.72
N CYS A 256 4.31 -24.68 20.37
CA CYS A 256 3.31 -23.62 20.33
C CYS A 256 3.80 -22.32 20.98
N LEU A 257 4.54 -22.40 22.09
CA LEU A 257 5.19 -21.25 22.72
C LEU A 257 6.26 -20.64 21.80
N ALA A 258 7.07 -21.46 21.15
CA ALA A 258 8.05 -21.00 20.18
C ALA A 258 7.38 -20.30 18.98
N PHE A 259 6.28 -20.86 18.46
CA PHE A 259 5.46 -20.22 17.43
C PHE A 259 4.99 -18.83 17.88
N LEU A 260 4.40 -18.73 19.07
CA LEU A 260 3.91 -17.44 19.59
C LEU A 260 5.06 -16.45 19.80
N ALA A 261 6.21 -16.90 20.29
CA ALA A 261 7.39 -16.06 20.46
C ALA A 261 7.88 -15.49 19.12
N VAL A 262 7.94 -16.30 18.06
CA VAL A 262 8.29 -15.81 16.71
C VAL A 262 7.27 -14.79 16.21
N VAL A 263 5.97 -15.06 16.37
CA VAL A 263 4.92 -14.10 15.98
C VAL A 263 5.05 -12.79 16.75
N MET A 264 5.30 -12.83 18.05
CA MET A 264 5.50 -11.63 18.86
C MET A 264 6.77 -10.88 18.45
N LEU A 265 7.88 -11.56 18.15
CA LEU A 265 9.09 -10.90 17.66
C LEU A 265 8.84 -10.15 16.35
N LEU A 266 8.08 -10.76 15.42
CA LEU A 266 7.69 -10.12 14.16
C LEU A 266 6.70 -8.97 14.38
N ALA A 267 5.74 -9.13 15.29
CA ALA A 267 4.76 -8.09 15.61
C ALA A 267 5.39 -6.85 16.25
N LEU A 268 6.48 -7.02 16.99
CA LEU A 268 7.15 -5.94 17.72
C LEU A 268 8.36 -5.36 16.96
N GLN A 269 8.65 -5.83 15.74
CA GLN A 269 9.85 -5.44 14.99
C GLN A 269 9.90 -3.95 14.62
N HIS A 270 8.73 -3.31 14.53
CA HIS A 270 8.60 -1.87 14.24
C HIS A 270 8.34 -1.03 15.51
N GLY A 271 8.57 -1.61 16.70
CA GLY A 271 8.30 -0.97 17.98
C GLY A 271 6.92 -1.27 18.55
N VAL A 272 6.66 -0.73 19.75
CA VAL A 272 5.43 -0.94 20.53
C VAL A 272 4.54 0.31 20.61
N SER A 273 5.02 1.41 20.04
CA SER A 273 4.37 2.72 20.02
C SER A 273 4.74 3.47 18.74
N GLY A 274 3.92 4.43 18.36
CA GLY A 274 4.08 5.19 17.12
C GLY A 274 3.31 4.60 15.94
N ASP A 275 3.33 5.33 14.82
CA ASP A 275 2.48 5.05 13.66
C ASP A 275 2.91 3.77 12.91
N ASP A 276 4.16 3.36 13.07
CA ASP A 276 4.71 2.16 12.44
C ASP A 276 4.49 0.87 13.28
N ALA A 277 3.91 0.96 14.47
CA ALA A 277 3.77 -0.20 15.38
C ALA A 277 2.99 -1.37 14.74
N GLY A 278 3.49 -2.60 14.87
CA GLY A 278 2.84 -3.78 14.30
C GLY A 278 3.17 -4.04 12.84
N VAL A 279 2.14 -4.01 11.99
CA VAL A 279 2.24 -4.24 10.53
C VAL A 279 2.16 -2.90 9.83
N THR A 280 2.96 -2.71 8.79
CA THR A 280 2.90 -1.52 7.95
C THR A 280 1.52 -1.37 7.31
N PHE A 281 1.04 -0.14 7.14
CA PHE A 281 -0.25 0.12 6.50
C PHE A 281 -0.07 1.14 5.38
N GLY A 282 -0.38 0.74 4.15
CA GLY A 282 -0.22 1.58 2.97
C GLY A 282 -1.28 2.67 2.84
N ALA A 283 -1.14 3.53 1.83
CA ALA A 283 -2.14 4.56 1.55
C ALA A 283 -3.44 3.90 1.04
N PRO A 284 -4.59 4.58 1.16
CA PRO A 284 -5.86 4.06 0.65
C PRO A 284 -5.75 3.77 -0.85
N ALA A 285 -6.34 2.65 -1.28
CA ALA A 285 -6.34 2.26 -2.68
C ALA A 285 -6.98 3.35 -3.56
N ASP A 286 -6.38 3.59 -4.74
CA ASP A 286 -6.99 4.41 -5.78
C ASP A 286 -7.70 3.53 -6.80
N LEU A 287 -8.99 3.79 -7.00
CA LEU A 287 -9.82 3.09 -7.99
C LEU A 287 -9.65 3.66 -9.39
N ASP A 288 -8.90 4.75 -9.57
CA ASP A 288 -8.58 5.30 -10.88
C ASP A 288 -7.76 4.28 -11.71
N PRO A 289 -8.27 3.76 -12.84
CA PRO A 289 -7.54 2.84 -13.69
C PRO A 289 -6.23 3.40 -14.27
N ALA A 290 -6.07 4.73 -14.28
CA ALA A 290 -4.84 5.39 -14.72
C ALA A 290 -3.74 5.35 -13.65
N ASP A 291 -4.09 5.17 -12.37
CA ASP A 291 -3.14 5.17 -11.27
C ASP A 291 -2.50 3.78 -11.07
N LYS A 292 -1.46 3.49 -11.87
CA LYS A 292 -0.72 2.22 -11.74
C LYS A 292 0.33 2.31 -10.65
N TYR A 293 0.18 1.52 -9.59
CA TYR A 293 1.23 1.36 -8.58
C TYR A 293 2.36 0.45 -9.10
N ALA A 294 3.44 1.05 -9.60
CA ALA A 294 4.58 0.34 -10.21
C ALA A 294 5.32 -0.60 -9.23
N ALA A 295 5.26 -0.30 -7.93
CA ALA A 295 5.87 -1.12 -6.89
C ALA A 295 4.96 -2.21 -6.30
N ALA A 296 3.81 -2.49 -6.92
CA ALA A 296 2.92 -3.56 -6.48
C ALA A 296 3.66 -4.91 -6.45
N ARG A 297 3.68 -5.57 -5.29
CA ARG A 297 4.26 -6.92 -5.11
C ARG A 297 3.29 -7.81 -4.34
N PRO A 298 3.19 -9.11 -4.70
CA PRO A 298 2.41 -10.05 -3.91
C PRO A 298 3.14 -10.42 -2.62
N GLU A 299 2.42 -11.09 -1.72
CA GLU A 299 2.97 -11.71 -0.51
C GLU A 299 4.19 -12.61 -0.81
N TRP A 300 5.12 -12.69 0.16
CA TRP A 300 6.44 -13.34 -0.03
C TRP A 300 6.36 -14.76 -0.59
N ALA A 301 5.30 -15.50 -0.23
CA ALA A 301 5.05 -16.86 -0.70
C ALA A 301 4.84 -16.96 -2.23
N PHE A 302 4.45 -15.86 -2.87
CA PHE A 302 4.18 -15.77 -4.30
C PHE A 302 5.24 -14.97 -5.07
N VAL A 303 6.23 -14.37 -4.40
CA VAL A 303 7.26 -13.55 -5.05
C VAL A 303 8.08 -14.36 -6.07
N GLY A 304 8.46 -15.59 -5.74
CA GLY A 304 9.17 -16.46 -6.70
C GLY A 304 8.33 -16.81 -7.93
N LEU A 305 7.02 -17.02 -7.74
CA LEU A 305 6.08 -17.25 -8.84
C LEU A 305 5.88 -16.00 -9.71
N TYR A 306 5.83 -14.83 -9.06
CA TYR A 306 5.78 -13.53 -9.72
C TYR A 306 7.00 -13.30 -10.62
N GLU A 307 8.22 -13.52 -10.13
CA GLU A 307 9.44 -13.40 -10.95
C GLU A 307 9.42 -14.42 -12.10
N PHE A 308 9.01 -15.67 -11.84
CA PHE A 308 8.90 -16.69 -12.88
C PHE A 308 7.91 -16.29 -13.98
N SER A 309 6.80 -15.64 -13.64
CA SER A 309 5.80 -15.20 -14.60
C SER A 309 6.32 -14.19 -15.63
N HIS A 310 7.35 -13.40 -15.30
CA HIS A 310 7.92 -12.41 -16.22
C HIS A 310 8.60 -13.04 -17.44
N ALA A 311 9.00 -14.32 -17.34
CA ALA A 311 9.57 -15.05 -18.46
C ALA A 311 8.53 -15.43 -19.54
N PHE A 312 7.22 -15.25 -19.28
CA PHE A 312 6.14 -15.70 -20.15
C PHE A 312 5.14 -14.57 -20.45
N PRO A 313 5.35 -13.77 -21.50
CA PRO A 313 4.47 -12.67 -21.83
C PRO A 313 3.12 -13.12 -22.43
N GLY A 314 2.08 -12.32 -22.20
CA GLY A 314 0.75 -12.50 -22.80
C GLY A 314 0.05 -13.78 -22.36
N GLN A 315 -0.57 -14.50 -23.30
CA GLN A 315 -1.31 -15.74 -23.03
C GLN A 315 -0.44 -16.87 -22.45
N TRP A 316 0.88 -16.83 -22.68
CA TRP A 316 1.81 -17.81 -22.14
C TRP A 316 1.99 -17.73 -20.63
N ALA A 317 1.54 -16.63 -19.99
CA ALA A 317 1.50 -16.50 -18.53
C ALA A 317 0.68 -17.63 -17.86
N ILE A 318 -0.20 -18.32 -18.59
CA ILE A 318 -0.91 -19.52 -18.09
C ILE A 318 0.06 -20.63 -17.64
N VAL A 319 1.23 -20.74 -18.28
CA VAL A 319 2.23 -21.79 -17.99
C VAL A 319 2.77 -21.66 -16.57
N PRO A 320 3.42 -20.54 -16.19
CA PRO A 320 3.93 -20.37 -14.84
C PRO A 320 2.82 -20.33 -13.79
N ILE A 321 1.63 -19.80 -14.11
CA ILE A 321 0.60 -19.51 -13.10
C ILE A 321 -0.30 -20.72 -12.80
N PHE A 322 -0.68 -21.49 -13.81
CA PHE A 322 -1.62 -22.62 -13.63
C PHE A 322 -0.97 -23.96 -13.93
N ILE A 323 -0.24 -24.09 -15.04
CA ILE A 323 0.27 -25.39 -15.50
C ILE A 323 1.38 -25.89 -14.57
N VAL A 324 2.40 -25.08 -14.31
CA VAL A 324 3.53 -25.50 -13.46
C VAL A 324 3.07 -25.80 -12.02
N PRO A 325 2.34 -24.91 -11.31
CA PRO A 325 1.80 -25.24 -9.99
C PRO A 325 0.86 -26.45 -9.99
N GLY A 326 0.01 -26.59 -11.01
CA GLY A 326 -0.88 -27.74 -11.16
C GLY A 326 -0.11 -29.07 -11.31
N LEU A 327 0.95 -29.08 -12.12
CA LEU A 327 1.85 -30.22 -12.26
C LEU A 327 2.59 -30.51 -10.95
N LEU A 328 3.09 -29.49 -10.24
CA LEU A 328 3.76 -29.66 -8.96
C LEU A 328 2.84 -30.30 -7.92
N VAL A 329 1.59 -29.83 -7.82
CA VAL A 329 0.56 -30.44 -6.96
C VAL A 329 0.28 -31.88 -7.40
N GLY A 330 0.13 -32.13 -8.70
CA GLY A 330 -0.07 -33.49 -9.23
C GLY A 330 1.07 -34.44 -8.85
N VAL A 331 2.32 -33.98 -8.94
CA VAL A 331 3.49 -34.76 -8.52
C VAL A 331 3.49 -34.99 -7.02
N LEU A 332 3.21 -33.97 -6.20
CA LEU A 332 3.07 -34.13 -4.75
C LEU A 332 2.03 -35.20 -4.45
N LEU A 333 0.82 -35.13 -5.01
CA LEU A 333 -0.22 -36.13 -4.78
C LEU A 333 0.18 -37.55 -5.23
N ALA A 334 1.02 -37.69 -6.26
CA ALA A 334 1.55 -38.97 -6.73
C ALA A 334 2.73 -39.52 -5.90
N MET A 335 3.37 -38.71 -5.04
CA MET A 335 4.56 -39.10 -4.28
C MET A 335 4.39 -40.38 -3.44
N PRO A 336 3.25 -40.63 -2.77
CA PRO A 336 3.01 -41.89 -2.06
C PRO A 336 3.08 -43.14 -2.92
N LEU A 337 2.67 -43.04 -4.19
CA LEU A 337 2.64 -44.16 -5.12
C LEU A 337 4.04 -44.44 -5.67
N VAL A 338 4.76 -43.39 -6.08
CA VAL A 338 6.11 -43.48 -6.65
C VAL A 338 7.14 -43.86 -5.57
N GLY A 339 6.97 -43.31 -4.37
CA GLY A 339 7.93 -43.45 -3.29
C GLY A 339 7.92 -44.81 -2.60
N ARG A 340 7.11 -45.79 -3.03
CA ARG A 340 7.12 -47.17 -2.51
C ARG A 340 8.49 -47.83 -2.63
N ARG A 341 9.25 -47.50 -3.69
CA ARG A 341 10.63 -47.99 -3.91
C ARG A 341 11.66 -46.99 -3.37
N PRO A 342 12.85 -47.43 -2.92
CA PRO A 342 13.92 -46.54 -2.48
C PRO A 342 14.33 -45.50 -3.52
N ALA A 343 14.45 -45.90 -4.79
CA ALA A 343 14.76 -45.00 -5.90
C ALA A 343 13.67 -43.93 -6.11
N GLY A 344 12.39 -44.31 -5.96
CA GLY A 344 11.28 -43.36 -6.06
C GLY A 344 11.26 -42.35 -4.91
N HIS A 345 11.65 -42.75 -3.70
CA HIS A 345 11.81 -41.81 -2.60
C HIS A 345 12.99 -40.85 -2.81
N ALA A 346 14.14 -41.34 -3.28
CA ALA A 346 15.26 -40.48 -3.64
C ALA A 346 14.86 -39.45 -4.72
N LEU A 347 14.07 -39.87 -5.73
CA LEU A 347 13.50 -38.96 -6.73
C LEU A 347 12.57 -37.90 -6.10
N ASN A 348 11.65 -38.31 -5.22
CA ASN A 348 10.75 -37.37 -4.54
C ASN A 348 11.52 -36.32 -3.73
N VAL A 349 12.55 -36.75 -2.99
CA VAL A 349 13.42 -35.86 -2.20
C VAL A 349 14.19 -34.91 -3.11
N ALA A 350 14.82 -35.42 -4.18
CA ALA A 350 15.57 -34.60 -5.13
C ALA A 350 14.67 -33.57 -5.82
N LEU A 351 13.47 -33.98 -6.23
CA LEU A 351 12.50 -33.08 -6.86
C LEU A 351 12.01 -32.00 -5.89
N ALA A 352 11.64 -32.38 -4.66
CA ALA A 352 11.21 -31.42 -3.65
C ALA A 352 12.32 -30.40 -3.33
N ALA A 353 13.56 -30.87 -3.20
CA ALA A 353 14.73 -30.00 -3.00
C ALA A 353 14.93 -29.05 -4.20
N ALA A 354 14.88 -29.57 -5.44
CA ALA A 354 15.02 -28.75 -6.64
C ALA A 354 13.93 -27.67 -6.74
N VAL A 355 12.67 -28.02 -6.44
CA VAL A 355 11.55 -27.06 -6.44
C VAL A 355 11.72 -26.00 -5.37
N LEU A 356 12.08 -26.38 -4.14
CA LEU A 356 12.32 -25.41 -3.06
C LEU A 356 13.49 -24.48 -3.37
N ILE A 357 14.61 -25.01 -3.86
CA ILE A 357 15.75 -24.21 -4.29
C ILE A 357 15.34 -23.26 -5.41
N GLY A 358 14.55 -23.72 -6.38
CA GLY A 358 14.02 -22.90 -7.46
C GLY A 358 13.15 -21.75 -6.94
N ILE A 359 12.19 -22.03 -6.07
CA ILE A 359 11.33 -21.01 -5.45
C ILE A 359 12.17 -19.98 -4.68
N VAL A 360 13.11 -20.43 -3.84
CA VAL A 360 13.98 -19.54 -3.05
C VAL A 360 14.87 -18.71 -3.97
N ALA A 361 15.51 -19.31 -4.98
CA ALA A 361 16.38 -18.61 -5.91
C ALA A 361 15.62 -17.52 -6.70
N LEU A 362 14.41 -17.83 -7.17
CA LEU A 362 13.54 -16.86 -7.86
C LEU A 362 13.08 -15.75 -6.94
N SER A 363 12.68 -16.07 -5.70
CA SER A 363 12.31 -15.06 -4.70
C SER A 363 13.48 -14.12 -4.38
N LEU A 364 14.68 -14.66 -4.16
CA LEU A 364 15.89 -13.86 -3.91
C LEU A 364 16.26 -12.99 -5.11
N ARG A 365 16.13 -13.52 -6.32
CA ARG A 365 16.33 -12.76 -7.56
C ARG A 365 15.35 -11.59 -7.66
N SER A 366 14.06 -11.82 -7.41
CA SER A 366 13.04 -10.76 -7.41
C SER A 366 13.41 -9.66 -6.40
N VAL A 367 13.73 -10.05 -5.16
CA VAL A 367 14.09 -9.10 -4.10
C VAL A 367 15.36 -8.33 -4.45
N ALA A 368 16.37 -8.98 -5.04
CA ALA A 368 17.60 -8.32 -5.46
C ALA A 368 17.35 -7.31 -6.59
N LYS A 369 16.51 -7.67 -7.57
CA LYS A 369 16.09 -6.78 -8.66
C LYS A 369 15.35 -5.57 -8.12
N ASP A 370 14.38 -5.79 -7.25
CA ASP A 370 13.56 -4.74 -6.63
C ASP A 370 14.41 -3.77 -5.79
N ARG A 371 15.41 -4.28 -5.06
CA ARG A 371 16.36 -3.44 -4.29
C ARG A 371 17.27 -2.59 -5.17
N ALA A 372 17.61 -3.06 -6.36
CA ALA A 372 18.48 -2.35 -7.30
C ALA A 372 17.73 -1.35 -8.20
N ASP A 373 16.40 -1.50 -8.33
CA ASP A 373 15.55 -0.67 -9.17
C ASP A 373 15.19 0.65 -8.48
N ALA A 374 15.80 1.75 -8.95
CA ALA A 374 15.58 3.08 -8.40
C ALA A 374 14.14 3.59 -8.58
N GLU A 375 13.45 3.22 -9.66
CA GLU A 375 12.05 3.61 -9.88
C GLU A 375 11.14 2.87 -8.90
N HIS A 376 11.41 1.58 -8.66
CA HIS A 376 10.70 0.79 -7.66
C HIS A 376 10.87 1.36 -6.26
N GLN A 377 12.10 1.70 -5.85
CA GLN A 377 12.36 2.30 -4.53
C GLN A 377 11.70 3.68 -4.40
N ALA A 378 11.72 4.50 -5.45
CA ALA A 378 11.04 5.79 -5.46
C ALA A 378 9.51 5.63 -5.33
N ALA A 379 8.92 4.63 -5.97
CA ALA A 379 7.50 4.33 -5.86
C ALA A 379 7.11 3.87 -4.45
N ILE A 380 7.93 3.05 -3.77
CA ILE A 380 7.71 2.67 -2.36
C ILE A 380 7.80 3.89 -1.45
N ALA A 381 8.82 4.74 -1.64
CA ALA A 381 8.99 5.94 -0.82
C ALA A 381 7.83 6.93 -1.00
N ALA A 382 7.37 7.14 -2.24
CA ALA A 382 6.21 7.97 -2.53
C ALA A 382 4.93 7.41 -1.91
N GLU A 383 4.77 6.09 -1.91
CA GLU A 383 3.62 5.44 -1.27
C GLU A 383 3.64 5.58 0.25
N ARG A 384 4.81 5.44 0.88
CA ARG A 384 4.98 5.69 2.31
C ARG A 384 4.61 7.14 2.68
N GLN A 385 5.09 8.10 1.90
CA GLN A 385 4.75 9.53 2.09
C GLN A 385 3.25 9.78 1.95
N ARG A 386 2.57 9.11 1.01
CA ARG A 386 1.11 9.20 0.87
C ARG A 386 0.40 8.63 2.10
N ALA A 387 0.81 7.46 2.58
CA ALA A 387 0.22 6.85 3.77
C ALA A 387 0.37 7.75 5.02
N GLU A 388 1.57 8.28 5.25
CA GLU A 388 1.86 9.23 6.33
C GLU A 388 1.01 10.51 6.20
N ARG A 389 0.89 11.05 4.98
CA ARG A 389 0.04 12.23 4.72
C ARG A 389 -1.43 11.93 4.97
N THR A 390 -1.94 10.75 4.60
CA THR A 390 -3.32 10.37 4.91
C THR A 390 -3.58 10.36 6.40
N VAL A 391 -2.70 9.73 7.20
CA VAL A 391 -2.82 9.70 8.67
C VAL A 391 -2.78 11.11 9.25
N GLN A 392 -1.87 11.97 8.76
CA GLN A 392 -1.81 13.38 9.16
C GLN A 392 -3.13 14.11 8.87
N LEU A 393 -3.67 13.96 7.66
CA LEU A 393 -4.92 14.61 7.26
C LEU A 393 -6.11 14.13 8.10
N ILE A 394 -6.18 12.84 8.45
CA ILE A 394 -7.22 12.31 9.34
C ILE A 394 -7.14 12.97 10.72
N ARG A 395 -5.93 13.12 11.28
CA ARG A 395 -5.73 13.79 12.58
C ARG A 395 -6.14 15.25 12.53
N LEU A 396 -5.75 15.97 11.47
CA LEU A 396 -6.11 17.38 11.26
C LEU A 396 -7.63 17.55 11.08
N ASN A 397 -8.28 16.64 10.36
CA ASN A 397 -9.73 16.64 10.11
C ASN A 397 -10.55 16.05 11.28
N ARG A 398 -9.90 15.51 12.32
CA ARG A 398 -10.54 14.78 13.43
C ARG A 398 -11.40 13.60 12.98
N GLY A 399 -10.93 12.88 11.97
CA GLY A 399 -11.57 11.67 11.46
C GLY A 399 -11.59 11.58 9.94
N VAL A 400 -12.06 10.42 9.46
CA VAL A 400 -12.24 10.17 8.03
C VAL A 400 -13.58 10.76 7.57
N PRO A 401 -13.61 11.56 6.48
CA PRO A 401 -14.86 12.10 5.94
C PRO A 401 -15.77 10.99 5.36
N PRO A 402 -17.07 11.26 5.14
CA PRO A 402 -18.00 10.29 4.56
C PRO A 402 -17.61 9.78 3.16
N GLY A 403 -16.82 10.56 2.41
CA GLY A 403 -16.27 10.16 1.11
C GLY A 403 -15.08 9.20 1.17
N GLY A 404 -14.66 8.77 2.36
CA GLY A 404 -13.51 7.91 2.59
C GLY A 404 -12.18 8.66 2.71
N ALA A 405 -11.14 7.96 3.15
CA ALA A 405 -9.79 8.48 3.35
C ALA A 405 -9.12 8.88 2.04
N GLN A 406 -9.56 8.31 0.92
CA GLN A 406 -9.08 8.69 -0.39
C GLN A 406 -9.45 10.14 -0.74
N ALA A 407 -10.63 10.60 -0.33
CA ALA A 407 -11.06 11.98 -0.55
C ALA A 407 -10.09 12.98 0.09
N LEU A 408 -9.52 12.66 1.25
CA LEU A 408 -8.53 13.51 1.91
C LEU A 408 -7.30 13.76 1.02
N LEU A 409 -6.78 12.72 0.35
CA LEU A 409 -5.66 12.88 -0.58
C LEU A 409 -6.07 13.59 -1.88
N LYS A 410 -7.30 13.41 -2.34
CA LYS A 410 -7.82 14.08 -3.56
C LYS A 410 -8.16 15.55 -3.32
N ASP A 411 -8.45 15.94 -2.09
CA ASP A 411 -8.77 17.31 -1.69
C ASP A 411 -7.59 18.05 -1.05
N ASP A 412 -6.42 17.43 -0.94
CA ASP A 412 -5.23 18.02 -0.33
C ASP A 412 -4.36 18.73 -1.39
N PRO A 413 -4.18 20.07 -1.31
CA PRO A 413 -3.32 20.81 -2.23
C PRO A 413 -1.88 20.31 -2.25
N LYS A 414 -1.36 19.83 -1.11
CA LYS A 414 0.02 19.38 -0.98
C LYS A 414 0.32 18.14 -1.83
N THR A 415 -0.66 17.26 -2.00
CA THR A 415 -0.53 16.02 -2.78
C THR A 415 -1.01 16.18 -4.22
N GLN A 416 -2.09 16.93 -4.47
CA GLN A 416 -2.62 17.12 -5.83
C GLN A 416 -1.94 18.24 -6.62
N GLY A 417 -1.54 19.34 -5.97
CA GLY A 417 -0.94 20.50 -6.63
C GLY A 417 0.25 20.15 -7.52
N PRO A 418 1.26 19.40 -7.05
CA PRO A 418 2.38 18.97 -7.89
C PRO A 418 1.97 18.12 -9.09
N LEU A 419 0.96 17.25 -8.94
CA LEU A 419 0.47 16.38 -10.01
C LEU A 419 -0.24 17.21 -11.09
N LEU A 420 -1.12 18.12 -10.67
CA LEU A 420 -1.84 19.04 -11.56
C LEU A 420 -0.86 19.98 -12.28
N PHE A 421 0.11 20.53 -11.55
CA PHE A 421 1.13 21.40 -12.15
C PHE A 421 1.96 20.64 -13.19
N LYS A 422 2.41 19.42 -12.88
CA LYS A 422 3.18 18.61 -13.82
C LYS A 422 2.37 18.24 -15.07
N ALA A 423 1.08 17.91 -14.91
CA ALA A 423 0.23 17.50 -16.02
C ALA A 423 -0.19 18.66 -16.94
N HIS A 424 -0.35 19.87 -16.41
CA HIS A 424 -0.97 20.98 -17.14
C HIS A 424 -0.10 22.23 -17.28
N CYS A 425 0.77 22.52 -16.30
CA CYS A 425 1.54 23.77 -16.28
C CYS A 425 3.02 23.57 -16.68
N ALA A 426 3.59 22.41 -16.39
CA ALA A 426 4.98 22.07 -16.70
C ALA A 426 5.27 21.90 -18.21
N ALA A 427 4.27 22.06 -19.08
CA ALA A 427 4.57 22.24 -20.50
C ALA A 427 5.36 23.54 -20.76
N CYS A 428 5.12 24.59 -19.95
CA CYS A 428 5.70 25.93 -20.16
C CYS A 428 6.43 26.50 -18.94
N HIS A 429 5.97 26.18 -17.73
CA HIS A 429 6.46 26.77 -16.49
C HIS A 429 7.39 25.83 -15.72
N ASP A 430 8.55 26.33 -15.34
CA ASP A 430 9.34 25.70 -14.28
C ASP A 430 8.69 25.97 -12.91
N TYR A 431 8.85 25.03 -12.00
CA TYR A 431 8.67 25.24 -10.56
C TYR A 431 9.92 24.74 -9.86
N THR A 432 11.01 25.49 -10.00
CA THR A 432 12.32 25.17 -9.41
C THR A 432 12.92 26.32 -8.66
N ASP A 433 13.48 26.07 -7.47
CA ASP A 433 14.24 27.08 -6.77
C ASP A 433 15.52 27.49 -7.53
N ARG A 434 16.22 28.48 -6.97
CA ARG A 434 17.40 29.07 -7.60
C ARG A 434 18.61 28.12 -7.64
N ASN A 435 18.61 27.08 -6.80
CA ASN A 435 19.69 26.10 -6.67
C ASN A 435 19.34 24.74 -7.32
N GLY A 436 18.08 24.53 -7.73
CA GLY A 436 17.53 23.26 -8.16
C GLY A 436 17.28 22.25 -7.02
N GLU A 437 17.24 22.69 -5.75
CA GLU A 437 17.18 21.82 -4.57
C GLU A 437 15.74 21.56 -4.09
N VAL A 438 14.86 22.57 -4.14
CA VAL A 438 13.47 22.52 -3.68
C VAL A 438 12.49 22.85 -4.80
N GLY A 439 11.44 22.03 -4.94
CA GLY A 439 10.50 22.08 -6.07
C GLY A 439 11.22 21.63 -7.34
N ASN A 440 11.15 20.36 -7.72
CA ASN A 440 11.94 19.84 -8.85
C ASN A 440 11.02 19.48 -10.02
N ILE A 441 10.09 20.36 -10.36
CA ILE A 441 9.24 20.19 -11.54
C ILE A 441 9.80 21.10 -12.64
N LYS A 442 10.52 20.50 -13.57
CA LYS A 442 11.08 21.18 -14.74
C LYS A 442 10.08 21.17 -15.88
N ALA A 443 10.06 22.25 -16.64
CA ALA A 443 9.25 22.33 -17.83
C ALA A 443 9.82 21.46 -18.95
N GLU A 444 8.93 20.96 -19.81
CA GLU A 444 9.33 20.27 -21.05
C GLU A 444 10.05 21.24 -21.99
N GLU A 445 9.47 22.43 -22.17
CA GLU A 445 10.08 23.55 -22.87
C GLU A 445 9.84 24.85 -22.09
N VAL A 446 10.91 25.42 -21.52
CA VAL A 446 10.80 26.66 -20.72
C VAL A 446 10.45 27.83 -21.63
N SER A 447 9.16 28.17 -21.64
CA SER A 447 8.58 29.16 -22.53
C SER A 447 7.74 30.21 -21.77
N ALA A 448 7.59 30.03 -20.46
CA ALA A 448 6.93 30.93 -19.52
C ALA A 448 7.79 31.15 -18.24
N PRO A 449 7.47 32.13 -17.38
CA PRO A 449 8.25 32.42 -16.18
C PRO A 449 8.30 31.25 -15.19
N ASN A 450 9.36 31.16 -14.39
CA ASN A 450 9.45 30.21 -13.30
C ASN A 450 8.49 30.64 -12.17
N LEU A 451 7.63 29.71 -11.74
CA LEU A 451 6.59 29.94 -10.73
C LEU A 451 7.04 29.58 -9.31
N PHE A 452 8.29 29.16 -9.12
CA PHE A 452 8.83 28.96 -7.78
C PHE A 452 8.86 30.27 -6.98
N GLY A 453 8.17 30.27 -5.83
CA GLY A 453 8.02 31.46 -5.01
C GLY A 453 7.12 32.53 -5.63
N TYR A 454 6.23 32.15 -6.56
CA TYR A 454 5.23 33.02 -7.16
C TYR A 454 4.55 33.93 -6.12
N ALA A 455 4.41 35.21 -6.48
CA ALA A 455 3.81 36.28 -5.67
C ALA A 455 4.51 36.61 -4.33
N ARG A 456 5.65 35.99 -4.00
CA ARG A 456 6.47 36.38 -2.83
C ARG A 456 7.28 37.63 -3.14
N ARG A 457 7.69 38.37 -2.10
CA ARG A 457 8.50 39.61 -2.23
C ARG A 457 9.74 39.44 -3.09
N GLY A 458 10.48 38.33 -2.90
CA GLY A 458 11.69 38.04 -3.67
C GLY A 458 11.44 37.73 -5.15
N TRP A 459 10.24 37.26 -5.49
CA TRP A 459 9.81 37.03 -6.87
C TRP A 459 9.57 38.36 -7.58
N PHE A 460 8.81 39.26 -6.93
CA PHE A 460 8.55 40.62 -7.42
C PHE A 460 9.79 41.51 -7.49
N ALA A 461 10.67 41.42 -6.50
CA ALA A 461 11.94 42.14 -6.55
C ALA A 461 12.77 41.77 -7.78
N GLY A 462 12.62 40.54 -8.31
CA GLY A 462 13.27 40.15 -9.56
C GLY A 462 12.59 40.66 -10.84
N TRP A 463 11.31 41.03 -10.80
CA TRP A 463 10.67 41.76 -11.91
C TRP A 463 11.23 43.18 -12.03
N LEU A 464 11.55 43.81 -10.90
CA LEU A 464 12.06 45.17 -10.84
C LEU A 464 13.60 45.24 -10.89
N ASP A 465 14.26 44.14 -11.23
CA ASP A 465 15.71 44.03 -11.35
C ASP A 465 16.09 43.85 -12.83
N VAL A 466 16.86 44.81 -13.36
CA VAL A 466 17.28 44.86 -14.77
C VAL A 466 18.03 43.61 -15.23
N ASN A 467 18.79 42.97 -14.33
CA ASN A 467 19.57 41.76 -14.64
C ASN A 467 18.72 40.50 -14.60
N ARG A 468 17.56 40.56 -13.95
CA ARG A 468 16.69 39.39 -13.73
C ARG A 468 15.49 39.39 -14.64
N ILE A 469 14.87 40.54 -14.92
CA ILE A 469 13.62 40.62 -15.70
C ILE A 469 13.75 40.03 -17.12
N THR A 470 14.94 40.17 -17.74
CA THR A 470 15.26 39.57 -19.06
C THR A 470 15.87 38.17 -18.97
N GLY A 471 16.04 37.66 -17.76
CA GLY A 471 16.57 36.34 -17.47
C GLY A 471 15.53 35.23 -17.67
N PRO A 472 15.97 33.97 -17.67
CA PRO A 472 15.11 32.82 -17.99
C PRO A 472 13.98 32.58 -16.97
N ASN A 473 14.16 33.01 -15.73
CA ASN A 473 13.14 32.84 -14.67
C ASN A 473 11.96 33.83 -14.78
N TYR A 474 12.05 34.82 -15.67
CA TYR A 474 11.06 35.91 -15.82
C TYR A 474 10.64 36.04 -17.29
N PHE A 475 10.81 37.21 -17.93
CA PHE A 475 10.36 37.41 -19.31
C PHE A 475 11.36 36.93 -20.37
N GLY A 476 12.57 36.51 -20.00
CA GLY A 476 13.64 36.16 -20.95
C GLY A 476 13.31 35.06 -21.96
N LYS A 477 12.30 34.24 -21.68
CA LYS A 477 11.84 33.14 -22.54
C LYS A 477 10.43 33.35 -23.10
N THR A 478 9.79 34.47 -22.79
CA THR A 478 8.44 34.81 -23.26
C THR A 478 8.51 35.82 -24.42
N LYS A 479 7.40 36.04 -25.15
CA LYS A 479 7.34 37.14 -26.13
C LYS A 479 7.47 38.52 -25.48
N LEU A 480 7.32 38.62 -24.16
CA LEU A 480 7.42 39.87 -23.40
C LEU A 480 8.88 40.27 -23.09
N ARG A 481 9.90 39.49 -23.49
CA ARG A 481 11.32 39.83 -23.29
C ARG A 481 11.70 41.22 -23.80
N GLY A 482 11.04 41.68 -24.86
CA GLY A 482 11.22 43.02 -25.44
C GLY A 482 10.03 43.95 -25.23
N GLY A 483 9.09 43.60 -24.35
CA GLY A 483 7.87 44.37 -24.12
C GLY A 483 8.06 45.59 -23.21
N ASP A 484 6.99 46.38 -23.08
CA ASP A 484 6.99 47.68 -22.40
C ASP A 484 7.49 47.60 -20.96
N MET A 485 7.12 46.55 -20.20
CA MET A 485 7.57 46.38 -18.82
C MET A 485 9.09 46.19 -18.71
N VAL A 486 9.71 45.46 -19.65
CA VAL A 486 11.17 45.31 -19.68
C VAL A 486 11.83 46.63 -20.08
N GLY A 487 11.25 47.34 -21.05
CA GLY A 487 11.72 48.66 -21.46
C GLY A 487 11.68 49.66 -20.31
N PHE A 488 10.59 49.67 -19.53
CA PHE A 488 10.41 50.50 -18.36
C PHE A 488 11.46 50.22 -17.28
N VAL A 489 11.68 48.94 -16.91
CA VAL A 489 12.71 48.62 -15.92
C VAL A 489 14.11 48.99 -16.42
N LYS A 490 14.42 48.83 -17.71
CA LYS A 490 15.70 49.28 -18.26
C LYS A 490 15.85 50.80 -18.18
N SER A 491 14.84 51.57 -18.57
CA SER A 491 14.91 53.03 -18.56
C SER A 491 15.09 53.59 -17.15
N LEU A 492 14.48 52.98 -16.13
CA LEU A 492 14.71 53.34 -14.73
C LEU A 492 16.20 53.26 -14.36
N TYR A 493 16.88 52.18 -14.73
CA TYR A 493 18.30 51.95 -14.39
C TYR A 493 19.27 52.70 -15.31
N GLU A 494 18.87 53.06 -16.53
CA GLU A 494 19.67 53.89 -17.43
C GLU A 494 19.68 55.37 -17.01
N ASN A 495 18.57 55.84 -16.45
CA ASN A 495 18.37 57.24 -16.07
C ASN A 495 18.92 57.60 -14.68
N MET A 496 19.18 56.63 -13.80
CA MET A 496 19.66 56.85 -12.43
C MET A 496 21.09 56.36 -12.21
N LYS A 497 21.91 57.15 -11.51
CA LYS A 497 23.33 56.84 -11.22
C LYS A 497 23.71 57.31 -9.82
N GLY A 498 24.71 56.68 -9.21
CA GLY A 498 25.21 57.11 -7.90
C GLY A 498 24.18 56.89 -6.78
N GLU A 499 24.05 57.86 -5.87
CA GLU A 499 23.11 57.79 -4.72
C GLU A 499 21.66 57.63 -5.18
N ASP A 500 21.23 58.31 -6.25
CA ASP A 500 19.88 58.19 -6.82
C ASP A 500 19.51 56.74 -7.19
N LEU A 501 20.51 55.95 -7.63
CA LEU A 501 20.31 54.54 -7.98
C LEU A 501 20.08 53.66 -6.73
N ASP A 502 20.74 53.99 -5.62
CA ASP A 502 20.60 53.23 -4.37
C ASP A 502 19.28 53.57 -3.66
N ASP A 503 18.85 54.82 -3.71
CA ASP A 503 17.54 55.27 -3.23
C ASP A 503 16.42 54.62 -4.04
N MET A 504 16.50 54.63 -5.38
CA MET A 504 15.56 53.92 -6.24
C MET A 504 15.50 52.43 -5.91
N ARG A 505 16.64 51.75 -5.74
CA ARG A 505 16.65 50.33 -5.36
C ARG A 505 15.93 50.09 -4.04
N GLN A 506 16.02 51.02 -3.11
CA GLN A 506 15.32 50.92 -1.84
C GLN A 506 13.81 51.13 -2.02
N GLU A 507 13.40 52.12 -2.81
CA GLU A 507 12.00 52.38 -3.15
C GLU A 507 11.36 51.22 -3.93
N LEU A 508 12.06 50.64 -4.90
CA LEU A 508 11.58 49.46 -5.65
C LEU A 508 11.37 48.24 -4.74
N LYS A 509 12.12 48.10 -3.63
CA LYS A 509 11.82 47.06 -2.62
C LYS A 509 10.50 47.34 -1.90
N GLN A 510 10.17 48.60 -1.64
CA GLN A 510 8.90 49.00 -1.04
C GLN A 510 7.75 48.68 -2.01
N VAL A 511 7.92 49.02 -3.29
CA VAL A 511 6.97 48.66 -4.36
C VAL A 511 6.79 47.13 -4.44
N ALA A 512 7.87 46.36 -4.48
CA ALA A 512 7.81 44.90 -4.49
C ALA A 512 7.07 44.33 -3.27
N ALA A 513 7.29 44.90 -2.08
CA ALA A 513 6.57 44.51 -0.87
C ALA A 513 5.09 44.87 -0.94
N ALA A 514 4.74 46.04 -1.49
CA ALA A 514 3.37 46.49 -1.65
C ALA A 514 2.55 45.57 -2.56
N VAL A 515 3.08 45.21 -3.73
CA VAL A 515 2.39 44.30 -4.66
C VAL A 515 2.38 42.86 -4.11
N SER A 516 3.48 42.40 -3.51
CA SER A 516 3.54 41.08 -2.86
C SER A 516 2.52 40.94 -1.72
N ALA A 517 2.23 42.02 -0.99
CA ALA A 517 1.27 42.01 0.11
C ALA A 517 -0.18 41.81 -0.37
N GLU A 518 -0.50 42.15 -1.63
CA GLU A 518 -1.82 41.89 -2.22
C GLU A 518 -2.12 40.37 -2.30
N ALA A 519 -1.09 39.54 -2.35
CA ALA A 519 -1.23 38.09 -2.40
C ALA A 519 -1.72 37.50 -1.06
N ALA A 520 -1.51 38.20 0.07
CA ALA A 520 -1.85 37.71 1.40
C ALA A 520 -1.40 36.26 1.66
N LEU A 521 -0.16 35.91 1.28
CA LEU A 521 0.35 34.55 1.44
C LEU A 521 0.52 34.21 2.93
N PRO A 522 0.11 33.00 3.40
CA PRO A 522 0.27 32.62 4.80
C PRO A 522 1.72 32.69 5.27
N SER A 523 2.66 32.25 4.41
CA SER A 523 4.09 32.17 4.72
C SER A 523 4.75 33.53 4.97
N GLN A 524 4.12 34.64 4.58
CA GLN A 524 4.66 35.99 4.75
C GLN A 524 3.81 36.88 5.66
N LYS A 525 2.74 36.34 6.28
CA LYS A 525 1.78 37.12 7.08
C LYS A 525 2.44 37.91 8.22
N GLU A 526 3.36 37.29 8.96
CA GLU A 526 4.08 37.95 10.06
C GLU A 526 5.04 39.04 9.55
N MET A 527 5.73 38.76 8.45
CA MET A 527 6.64 39.72 7.80
C MET A 527 5.86 40.92 7.24
N ASP A 528 4.69 40.68 6.64
CA ASP A 528 3.81 41.74 6.13
C ASP A 528 3.23 42.59 7.27
N ALA A 529 2.90 41.98 8.41
CA ALA A 529 2.47 42.73 9.59
C ALA A 529 3.59 43.62 10.16
N LYS A 530 4.83 43.10 10.23
CA LYS A 530 6.00 43.86 10.70
C LYS A 530 6.35 45.02 9.76
N ASP A 531 6.27 44.79 8.47
CA ASP A 531 6.68 45.75 7.44
C ASP A 531 5.49 46.58 6.91
N ALA A 532 4.44 46.77 7.71
CA ALA A 532 3.24 47.49 7.31
C ALA A 532 3.53 48.92 6.82
N ALA A 533 4.47 49.63 7.47
CA ALA A 533 4.90 50.96 7.04
C ALA A 533 5.61 50.95 5.68
N LEU A 534 6.47 49.95 5.45
CA LEU A 534 7.19 49.76 4.19
C LEU A 534 6.23 49.43 3.05
N ILE A 535 5.23 48.58 3.32
CA ILE A 535 4.15 48.26 2.37
C ILE A 535 3.33 49.51 2.04
N GLN A 536 3.03 50.34 3.03
CA GLN A 536 2.26 51.57 2.82
C GLN A 536 3.02 52.57 1.94
N ALA A 537 4.31 52.80 2.23
CA ALA A 537 5.16 53.66 1.40
C ALA A 537 5.24 53.13 -0.05
N GLY A 538 5.38 51.82 -0.24
CA GLY A 538 5.35 51.21 -1.58
C GLY A 538 4.03 51.42 -2.34
N ARG A 539 2.89 51.49 -1.65
CA ARG A 539 1.59 51.77 -2.28
C ARG A 539 1.47 53.22 -2.76
N GLU A 540 2.09 54.15 -2.04
CA GLU A 540 2.16 55.57 -2.41
C GLU A 540 3.06 55.74 -3.64
N LEU A 541 4.25 55.14 -3.63
CA LEU A 541 5.20 55.12 -4.75
C LEU A 541 4.60 54.54 -6.05
N MET A 542 3.75 53.51 -5.94
CA MET A 542 3.03 52.92 -7.08
C MET A 542 2.12 53.92 -7.78
N ALA A 543 1.57 54.87 -7.04
CA ALA A 543 0.58 55.81 -7.53
C ALA A 543 1.19 57.12 -8.06
N ASP A 544 2.27 57.58 -7.43
CA ASP A 544 2.69 58.97 -7.56
C ASP A 544 4.05 59.09 -8.29
N ASP A 545 5.07 58.30 -7.92
CA ASP A 545 6.46 58.55 -8.36
C ASP A 545 6.93 57.70 -9.55
N TYR A 546 6.43 56.47 -9.68
CA TYR A 546 6.91 55.54 -10.72
C TYR A 546 5.96 55.37 -11.92
N GLY A 547 4.79 56.04 -11.91
CA GLY A 547 3.81 55.93 -13.00
C GLY A 547 3.25 54.52 -13.22
N CYS A 548 3.41 53.60 -12.25
CA CYS A 548 2.97 52.21 -12.38
C CYS A 548 1.46 52.13 -12.67
N VAL A 549 0.68 53.05 -12.09
CA VAL A 549 -0.78 53.14 -12.28
C VAL A 549 -1.22 53.59 -13.68
N ASP A 550 -0.30 54.13 -14.49
CA ASP A 550 -0.58 54.51 -15.89
C ASP A 550 -0.79 53.26 -16.75
N CYS A 551 -0.06 52.19 -16.43
CA CYS A 551 -0.16 50.90 -17.12
C CYS A 551 -1.00 49.86 -16.37
N HIS A 552 -1.00 49.89 -15.04
CA HIS A 552 -1.62 48.88 -14.19
C HIS A 552 -2.73 49.45 -13.32
N LYS A 553 -3.89 48.80 -13.29
CA LYS A 553 -4.87 49.09 -12.24
C LYS A 553 -4.35 48.60 -10.89
N PHE A 554 -4.29 49.48 -9.89
CA PHE A 554 -3.89 49.14 -8.53
C PHE A 554 -4.83 49.78 -7.53
N ARG A 555 -5.57 48.94 -6.80
CA ARG A 555 -6.66 49.32 -5.90
C ARG A 555 -7.69 50.21 -6.60
N ASP A 556 -7.92 51.40 -6.07
CA ASP A 556 -8.80 52.46 -6.56
C ASP A 556 -8.14 53.38 -7.59
N LYS A 557 -6.82 53.24 -7.80
CA LYS A 557 -6.04 54.07 -8.74
C LYS A 557 -5.74 53.34 -10.06
N GLY A 558 -5.55 54.14 -11.11
CA GLY A 558 -5.30 53.65 -12.46
C GLY A 558 -6.55 53.09 -13.16
N SER A 559 -6.42 52.80 -14.45
CA SER A 559 -7.48 52.16 -15.25
C SER A 559 -7.06 50.76 -15.70
N LEU A 560 -8.00 49.96 -16.22
CA LEU A 560 -7.64 48.72 -16.90
C LEU A 560 -6.92 49.08 -18.20
N GLY A 561 -5.58 49.17 -18.11
CA GLY A 561 -4.70 49.72 -19.12
C GLY A 561 -3.92 48.66 -19.89
N VAL A 562 -2.62 48.91 -20.10
CA VAL A 562 -1.75 48.10 -20.96
C VAL A 562 -1.27 46.81 -20.27
N GLY A 563 -1.13 46.86 -18.94
CA GLY A 563 -0.66 45.74 -18.12
C GLY A 563 -1.76 45.06 -17.30
N PRO A 564 -1.48 43.89 -16.72
CA PRO A 564 -2.41 43.19 -15.83
C PRO A 564 -2.73 44.01 -14.59
N GLN A 565 -3.96 43.88 -14.09
CA GLN A 565 -4.38 44.45 -12.82
C GLN A 565 -3.54 43.87 -11.67
N LEU A 566 -2.98 44.77 -10.86
CA LEU A 566 -2.14 44.42 -9.71
C LEU A 566 -2.91 44.40 -8.39
N THR A 567 -4.14 44.93 -8.34
CA THR A 567 -5.02 44.77 -7.16
C THR A 567 -5.27 43.29 -6.91
N GLY A 568 -5.02 42.84 -5.68
CA GLY A 568 -5.16 41.44 -5.30
C GLY A 568 -4.17 40.51 -6.02
N TYR A 569 -3.09 41.02 -6.64
CA TYR A 569 -2.18 40.17 -7.40
C TYR A 569 -1.72 38.98 -6.57
N GLY A 570 -1.84 37.79 -7.15
CA GLY A 570 -1.41 36.56 -6.51
C GLY A 570 -2.28 36.13 -5.34
N SER A 571 -3.38 36.83 -5.01
CA SER A 571 -4.41 36.36 -4.08
C SER A 571 -5.02 35.05 -4.58
N ARG A 572 -5.78 34.36 -3.73
CA ARG A 572 -6.45 33.11 -4.13
C ARG A 572 -7.39 33.37 -5.31
N GLU A 573 -8.21 34.40 -5.23
CA GLU A 573 -9.18 34.77 -6.26
C GLU A 573 -8.49 35.24 -7.55
N TRP A 574 -7.41 36.00 -7.43
CA TRP A 574 -6.63 36.47 -8.58
C TRP A 574 -5.97 35.31 -9.32
N THR A 575 -5.39 34.36 -8.56
CA THR A 575 -4.69 33.20 -9.11
C THR A 575 -5.67 32.21 -9.75
N ILE A 576 -6.82 31.95 -9.12
CA ILE A 576 -7.90 31.16 -9.74
C ILE A 576 -8.29 31.82 -11.06
N ALA A 577 -8.57 33.13 -11.03
CA ALA A 577 -9.04 33.83 -12.20
C ALA A 577 -8.07 33.84 -13.39
N ILE A 578 -6.77 34.02 -13.15
CA ILE A 578 -5.78 34.02 -14.24
C ILE A 578 -5.57 32.62 -14.83
N ILE A 579 -5.71 31.56 -14.03
CA ILE A 579 -5.66 30.19 -14.51
C ILE A 579 -6.95 29.86 -15.27
N SER A 580 -8.11 30.29 -14.77
CA SER A 580 -9.39 30.07 -15.44
C SER A 580 -9.41 30.71 -16.83
N ASP A 581 -9.07 31.99 -16.94
CA ASP A 581 -9.03 32.71 -18.21
C ASP A 581 -8.02 33.90 -18.18
N PRO A 582 -6.80 33.70 -18.70
CA PRO A 582 -5.79 34.76 -18.78
C PRO A 582 -6.09 35.83 -19.84
N ALA A 583 -7.06 35.61 -20.73
CA ALA A 583 -7.47 36.55 -21.78
C ALA A 583 -8.52 37.56 -21.30
N GLN A 584 -8.95 37.53 -20.03
CA GLN A 584 -9.80 38.59 -19.47
C GLN A 584 -9.09 39.94 -19.56
N LYS A 585 -9.88 41.02 -19.80
CA LYS A 585 -9.36 42.40 -19.93
C LYS A 585 -8.53 42.87 -18.72
N ARG A 586 -8.78 42.32 -17.53
CA ARG A 586 -8.00 42.63 -16.31
C ARG A 586 -6.62 41.96 -16.26
N PHE A 587 -6.32 41.04 -17.17
CA PHE A 587 -5.02 40.36 -17.25
C PHE A 587 -4.29 40.78 -18.52
N TYR A 588 -4.21 39.91 -19.53
CA TYR A 588 -3.49 40.18 -20.76
C TYR A 588 -4.40 40.52 -21.94
N GLY A 589 -5.71 40.25 -21.88
CA GLY A 589 -6.60 40.51 -23.01
C GLY A 589 -6.12 39.83 -24.29
N GLU A 590 -6.13 40.59 -25.40
CA GLU A 590 -5.58 40.16 -26.70
C GLU A 590 -4.05 39.98 -26.70
N ARG A 591 -3.34 40.46 -25.66
CA ARG A 591 -1.89 40.29 -25.50
C ARG A 591 -1.51 38.97 -24.82
N ASN A 592 -2.49 38.13 -24.45
CA ASN A 592 -2.19 36.80 -23.95
C ASN A 592 -1.46 36.01 -25.05
N ASP A 593 -0.18 35.71 -24.80
CA ASP A 593 0.70 35.12 -25.80
C ASP A 593 0.28 33.69 -26.16
N ARG A 594 0.16 32.84 -25.13
CA ARG A 594 -0.02 31.39 -25.29
C ARG A 594 -0.60 30.66 -24.08
N MET A 595 -0.90 31.35 -22.98
CA MET A 595 -1.44 30.68 -21.79
C MET A 595 -2.88 30.24 -22.10
N PRO A 596 -3.20 28.94 -22.06
CA PRO A 596 -4.55 28.49 -22.33
C PRO A 596 -5.50 28.91 -21.20
N ALA A 597 -6.77 29.07 -21.53
CA ALA A 597 -7.83 29.23 -20.54
C ALA A 597 -8.26 27.85 -20.06
N TYR A 598 -8.06 27.54 -18.79
CA TYR A 598 -8.35 26.22 -18.24
C TYR A 598 -9.82 26.04 -17.84
N ALA A 599 -10.53 27.16 -17.57
CA ALA A 599 -11.94 27.16 -17.21
C ALA A 599 -12.69 28.38 -17.79
N GLN A 600 -12.75 28.46 -19.12
CA GLN A 600 -13.38 29.58 -19.83
C GLN A 600 -14.91 29.46 -19.96
N SER A 601 -15.47 28.26 -19.75
CA SER A 601 -16.89 27.97 -19.95
C SER A 601 -17.61 27.80 -18.60
N PRO A 602 -17.98 28.90 -17.91
CA PRO A 602 -18.71 28.80 -16.64
C PRO A 602 -20.10 28.18 -16.79
N ASP A 603 -20.75 28.37 -17.95
CA ASP A 603 -22.09 27.86 -18.23
C ASP A 603 -22.08 26.37 -18.66
N ASP A 604 -20.93 25.84 -19.06
CA ASP A 604 -20.76 24.43 -19.44
C ASP A 604 -19.41 23.89 -18.96
N PRO A 605 -19.30 23.52 -17.66
CA PRO A 605 -18.04 23.07 -17.07
C PRO A 605 -17.43 21.82 -17.73
N SER A 606 -18.21 21.06 -18.50
CA SER A 606 -17.73 19.86 -19.20
C SER A 606 -16.74 20.18 -20.32
N LYS A 607 -16.72 21.43 -20.80
CA LYS A 607 -15.79 21.91 -21.82
C LYS A 607 -14.47 22.45 -21.25
N ASN A 608 -14.38 22.59 -19.93
CA ASN A 608 -13.19 23.10 -19.28
C ASN A 608 -12.09 22.03 -19.23
N VAL A 609 -10.83 22.46 -19.35
CA VAL A 609 -9.66 21.58 -19.25
C VAL A 609 -9.47 21.11 -17.80
N LEU A 610 -9.71 22.02 -16.85
CA LEU A 610 -9.67 21.75 -15.43
C LEU A 610 -11.03 22.08 -14.81
N THR A 611 -11.40 21.29 -13.81
CA THR A 611 -12.52 21.62 -12.93
C THR A 611 -12.14 22.77 -11.99
N ASP A 612 -13.14 23.50 -11.49
CA ASP A 612 -12.92 24.58 -10.51
C ASP A 612 -12.13 24.07 -9.31
N LYS A 613 -12.45 22.88 -8.82
CA LYS A 613 -11.75 22.24 -7.70
C LYS A 613 -10.27 21.98 -7.99
N GLN A 614 -9.92 21.55 -9.20
CA GLN A 614 -8.51 21.35 -9.59
C GLN A 614 -7.76 22.69 -9.67
N ILE A 615 -8.39 23.74 -10.18
CA ILE A 615 -7.80 25.08 -10.21
C ILE A 615 -7.57 25.61 -8.79
N GLU A 616 -8.51 25.37 -7.88
CA GLU A 616 -8.37 25.69 -6.46
C GLU A 616 -7.20 24.95 -5.81
N LEU A 617 -7.10 23.63 -5.98
CA LEU A 617 -6.00 22.83 -5.42
C LEU A 617 -4.63 23.29 -5.94
N LEU A 618 -4.54 23.55 -7.25
CA LEU A 618 -3.34 24.08 -7.88
C LEU A 618 -2.98 25.47 -7.34
N THR A 619 -3.97 26.34 -7.19
CA THR A 619 -3.82 27.70 -6.64
C THR A 619 -3.33 27.65 -5.19
N ASP A 620 -3.99 26.87 -4.35
CA ASP A 620 -3.68 26.73 -2.94
C ASP A 620 -2.26 26.14 -2.77
N TRP A 621 -1.86 25.19 -3.63
CA TRP A 621 -0.49 24.69 -3.66
C TRP A 621 0.55 25.74 -4.06
N LEU A 622 0.34 26.50 -5.15
CA LEU A 622 1.25 27.57 -5.57
C LEU A 622 1.42 28.63 -4.48
N ARG A 623 0.37 28.86 -3.68
CA ARG A 623 0.34 29.82 -2.58
C ARG A 623 0.91 29.29 -1.27
N GLY A 624 1.26 28.00 -1.18
CA GLY A 624 1.69 27.40 0.08
C GLY A 624 0.57 27.24 1.10
N GLN A 625 -0.68 27.05 0.64
CA GLN A 625 -1.89 26.96 1.43
C GLN A 625 -2.38 25.52 1.50
N TRP A 626 -2.09 24.83 2.60
CA TRP A 626 -2.66 23.52 2.95
C TRP A 626 -2.60 23.33 4.46
N ALA A 627 -3.34 22.34 4.98
CA ALA A 627 -3.29 22.02 6.40
C ALA A 627 -1.97 21.31 6.75
N GLU A 628 -1.30 21.76 7.82
CA GLU A 628 -0.07 21.17 8.37
C GLU A 628 -0.21 20.80 9.84
#